data_AF-A0A4Y2S4M1-F1
#
_entry.id   AF-A0A4Y2S4M1-F1
#
_cell.length_a   1.000
_cell.length_b   1.000
_cell.length_c   1.000
_cell.angle_alpha   90.00
_cell.angle_beta   90.00
_cell.angle_gamma   90.00
#
_symmetry.space_group_name_H-M   'P 1'
#
loop_
_entity.id
_entity.type
_entity.pdbx_description
1 polymer ?
#
loop_
_entity_poly.entity_id
_entity_poly.type
_entity_poly.pdbx_seq_one_letter_code
_entity_poly.pdbx_strand_id
1 'polypeptide(L)'
;MFLLDPATQSLDELRYHSFVKAAAKTKFNLARLPSTTDAAQLHAMRSYHQVQTWLGNEKDPLKWGWMHTPSGLFPKKAEKGPAP
;
A
#
# COMPACT_ATOMS: atom_id res chain seq x y z
N MET A 1 19.95 20.40 0.07
CA MET A 1 18.52 20.61 0.39
C MET A 1 17.74 20.08 -0.79
N PHE A 2 17.20 18.86 -0.68
CA PHE A 2 16.56 18.17 -1.81
C PHE A 2 15.20 18.81 -2.07
N LEU A 3 15.13 19.61 -3.13
CA LEU A 3 13.86 20.08 -3.68
C LEU A 3 13.24 18.89 -4.44
N LEU A 4 12.25 18.23 -3.85
CA LEU A 4 11.39 17.31 -4.60
C LEU A 4 10.39 18.13 -5.41
N ASP A 5 10.27 17.80 -6.69
CA ASP A 5 9.32 18.35 -7.65
C ASP A 5 7.88 18.17 -7.11
N PRO A 6 6.99 19.19 -7.15
CA PRO A 6 5.58 19.03 -6.81
C PRO A 6 4.87 17.89 -7.58
N ALA A 7 5.40 17.44 -8.72
CA ALA A 7 4.92 16.26 -9.45
C ALA A 7 5.29 14.90 -8.79
N THR A 8 6.07 14.90 -7.72
CA THR A 8 6.56 13.69 -7.02
C THR A 8 6.17 13.64 -5.55
N GLN A 9 4.99 14.17 -5.19
CA GLN A 9 4.46 13.98 -3.85
C GLN A 9 4.30 12.48 -3.55
N SER A 10 4.86 12.04 -2.43
CA SER A 10 4.74 10.64 -2.03
C SER A 10 3.29 10.31 -1.63
N LEU A 11 2.89 9.04 -1.75
CA LEU A 11 1.55 8.62 -1.32
C LEU A 11 1.34 8.89 0.18
N ASP A 12 2.40 8.82 0.98
CA ASP A 12 2.36 9.13 2.40
C ASP A 12 2.15 10.64 2.66
N GLU A 13 2.76 11.53 1.88
CA GLU A 13 2.50 12.98 1.96
C GLU A 13 1.04 13.31 1.60
N LEU A 14 0.53 12.74 0.51
CA LEU A 14 -0.86 12.92 0.09
C LEU A 14 -1.84 12.39 1.15
N ARG A 15 -1.50 11.25 1.77
CA ARG A 15 -2.27 10.67 2.88
C ARG A 15 -2.27 11.60 4.09
N TYR A 16 -1.11 12.14 4.48
CA TYR A 16 -0.97 13.07 5.60
C TYR A 16 -1.78 14.36 5.36
N HIS A 17 -1.67 14.97 4.18
CA HIS A 17 -2.48 16.15 3.84
C HIS A 17 -3.99 15.87 3.89
N SER A 18 -4.40 14.69 3.42
CA SER A 18 -5.79 14.23 3.51
C SER A 18 -6.23 14.05 4.96
N PHE A 19 -5.36 13.50 5.81
CA PHE A 19 -5.60 13.33 7.24
C PHE A 19 -5.76 14.68 7.93
N VAL A 20 -4.83 15.62 7.77
CA VAL A 20 -4.90 16.96 8.38
C VAL A 20 -6.20 17.67 8.00
N LYS A 21 -6.58 17.62 6.72
CA LYS A 21 -7.83 18.23 6.23
C LYS A 21 -9.09 17.53 6.78
N ALA A 22 -9.03 16.22 7.01
CA ALA A 22 -10.14 15.44 7.55
C ALA A 22 -10.28 15.64 9.08
N ALA A 23 -9.17 15.65 9.81
CA ALA A 23 -9.13 15.79 11.26
C ALA A 23 -9.66 17.15 11.75
N ALA A 24 -9.58 18.19 10.92
CA ALA A 24 -10.20 19.49 11.19
C ALA A 24 -11.74 19.46 11.19
N LYS A 25 -12.38 18.36 10.78
CA LYS A 25 -13.83 18.20 10.74
C LYS A 25 -14.34 17.53 12.02
N THR A 26 -15.52 17.95 12.48
CA THR A 26 -16.17 17.42 13.69
C THR A 26 -16.51 15.92 13.62
N LYS A 27 -16.67 15.38 12.40
CA LYS A 27 -16.80 13.95 12.13
C LYS A 27 -15.95 13.59 10.91
N PHE A 28 -15.00 12.70 11.08
CA PHE A 28 -14.24 12.12 9.97
C PHE A 28 -14.08 10.62 10.14
N ASN A 29 -13.99 9.90 9.02
CA ASN A 29 -13.85 8.46 8.99
C ASN A 29 -12.43 8.10 8.50
N LEU A 30 -11.65 7.46 9.37
CA LEU A 30 -10.28 6.99 9.10
C LEU A 30 -10.22 6.01 7.91
N ALA A 31 -11.29 5.25 7.64
CA ALA A 31 -11.35 4.31 6.53
C ALA A 31 -11.35 4.98 5.14
N ARG A 32 -11.57 6.31 5.08
CA ARG A 32 -11.53 7.07 3.82
C ARG A 32 -10.14 7.62 3.48
N LEU A 33 -9.14 7.37 4.33
CA LEU A 33 -7.77 7.76 4.03
C LEU A 33 -7.21 6.92 2.87
N PRO A 34 -6.44 7.52 1.94
CA PRO A 34 -5.72 6.77 0.91
C PRO A 34 -4.81 5.71 1.53
N SER A 35 -4.54 4.58 0.89
CA SER A 35 -3.59 3.59 1.40
C SER A 35 -2.20 4.19 1.62
N THR A 36 -1.42 3.65 2.57
CA THR A 36 0.00 4.02 2.72
C THR A 36 0.82 3.54 1.53
N THR A 37 2.01 4.12 1.31
CA THR A 37 2.93 3.68 0.24
C THR A 37 3.22 2.18 0.32
N ASP A 38 3.52 1.67 1.51
CA ASP A 38 3.83 0.25 1.74
C ASP A 38 2.65 -0.66 1.39
N ALA A 39 1.44 -0.29 1.81
CA ALA A 39 0.23 -1.05 1.48
C ALA A 39 -0.07 -1.05 -0.03
N ALA A 40 0.13 0.10 -0.70
CA ALA A 40 -0.06 0.22 -2.14
C ALA A 40 0.97 -0.60 -2.93
N GLN A 41 2.24 -0.60 -2.50
CA GLN A 41 3.29 -1.42 -3.11
C GLN A 41 2.98 -2.91 -2.99
N LEU A 42 2.63 -3.38 -1.79
CA LEU A 42 2.24 -4.77 -1.58
C LEU A 42 1.01 -5.17 -2.40
N HIS A 43 0.03 -4.26 -2.56
CA HIS A 43 -1.12 -4.50 -3.43
C HIS A 43 -0.70 -4.63 -4.90
N ALA A 44 0.12 -3.71 -5.41
CA ALA A 44 0.62 -3.74 -6.78
C ALA A 44 1.42 -5.02 -7.07
N MET A 45 2.29 -5.44 -6.14
CA MET A 45 3.07 -6.68 -6.26
C MET A 45 2.16 -7.91 -6.41
N ARG A 46 1.12 -8.03 -5.58
CA ARG A 46 0.17 -9.16 -5.64
C ARG A 46 -0.67 -9.13 -6.92
N SER A 47 -1.17 -7.96 -7.31
CA SER A 47 -1.94 -7.80 -8.56
C SER A 47 -1.08 -8.18 -9.77
N TYR A 48 0.18 -7.75 -9.80
CA TYR A 48 1.12 -8.14 -10.85
C TYR A 48 1.37 -9.66 -10.85
N HIS A 49 1.65 -10.25 -9.70
CA HIS A 49 1.86 -11.71 -9.57
C HIS A 49 0.65 -12.52 -10.05
N GLN A 50 -0.55 -12.09 -9.72
CA GLN A 50 -1.79 -12.72 -10.18
C GLN A 50 -1.92 -12.67 -11.70
N VAL A 51 -1.68 -11.51 -12.32
CA VAL A 51 -1.72 -11.35 -13.78
C VAL A 51 -0.65 -12.20 -14.46
N GLN A 52 0.56 -12.26 -13.90
CA GLN A 52 1.64 -13.09 -14.43
C GLN A 52 1.30 -14.58 -14.37
N THR A 53 0.65 -15.02 -13.31
CA THR A 53 0.15 -16.39 -13.17
C THR A 53 -0.87 -16.73 -14.26
N TRP A 54 -1.81 -15.83 -14.56
CA TRP A 54 -2.76 -16.00 -15.66
C TRP A 54 -2.10 -16.08 -17.04
N LEU A 55 -0.94 -15.45 -17.21
CA LEU A 55 -0.13 -15.51 -18.43
C LEU A 55 0.79 -16.75 -18.47
N GLY A 56 0.76 -17.63 -17.47
CA GLY A 56 1.64 -18.80 -17.38
C GLY A 56 3.08 -18.47 -16.95
N ASN A 57 3.35 -17.23 -16.53
CA ASN A 57 4.65 -16.81 -16.02
C ASN A 57 4.70 -17.04 -14.51
N GLU A 58 5.08 -18.26 -14.11
CA GLU A 58 5.22 -18.57 -12.69
C GLU A 58 6.29 -17.69 -12.02
N LYS A 59 5.92 -17.13 -10.87
CA LYS A 59 6.78 -16.31 -10.05
C LYS A 59 6.62 -16.71 -8.60
N ASP A 60 7.71 -16.69 -7.84
CA ASP A 60 7.73 -17.03 -6.42
C ASP A 60 6.82 -16.09 -5.60
N PRO A 61 5.68 -16.57 -5.05
CA PRO A 61 4.72 -15.73 -4.35
C PRO A 61 5.33 -14.97 -3.16
N LEU A 62 6.34 -15.51 -2.48
CA LEU A 62 6.99 -14.86 -1.33
C LEU A 62 7.68 -13.55 -1.71
N LYS A 63 8.15 -13.44 -2.95
CA LYS A 63 8.74 -12.20 -3.50
C LYS A 63 7.69 -11.20 -3.97
N TRP A 64 6.42 -11.57 -4.01
CA TRP A 64 5.34 -10.77 -4.57
C TRP A 64 4.22 -10.43 -3.58
N GLY A 65 4.59 -10.22 -2.31
CA GLY A 65 3.67 -9.73 -1.29
C GLY A 65 2.76 -10.80 -0.70
N TRP A 66 3.16 -12.07 -0.79
CA TRP A 66 2.57 -13.19 -0.08
C TRP A 66 3.48 -13.69 1.03
N MET A 67 2.92 -14.43 1.98
CA MET A 67 3.63 -15.17 3.01
C MET A 67 3.03 -16.56 3.16
N HIS A 68 3.88 -17.54 3.52
CA HIS A 68 3.38 -18.87 3.88
C HIS A 68 2.74 -18.87 5.26
N THR A 69 1.62 -19.57 5.34
CA THR A 69 0.95 -19.96 6.57
C THR A 69 0.65 -21.46 6.50
N PRO A 70 0.35 -22.12 7.64
CA PRO A 70 -0.10 -23.51 7.63
C PRO A 70 -1.35 -23.75 6.77
N SER A 71 -2.14 -22.71 6.53
CA SER A 71 -3.36 -22.73 5.71
C SER A 71 -3.14 -22.31 4.25
N GLY A 72 -1.89 -22.06 3.83
CA GLY A 72 -1.55 -21.72 2.44
C GLY A 72 -0.85 -20.37 2.30
N LEU A 73 -1.19 -19.63 1.24
CA LEU A 73 -0.63 -18.29 1.00
C LEU A 73 -1.56 -17.22 1.55
N PHE A 74 -1.02 -16.35 2.38
CA PHE A 74 -1.74 -15.18 2.89
C PHE A 74 -1.09 -13.89 2.38
N PRO A 75 -1.88 -12.83 2.14
CA PRO A 75 -1.32 -11.53 1.80
C PRO A 75 -0.40 -11.03 2.92
N LYS A 76 0.84 -10.67 2.58
CA LYS A 76 1.72 -9.96 3.49
C LYS A 76 1.08 -8.63 3.84
N LYS A 77 0.98 -8.34 5.15
CA LYS A 77 0.47 -7.07 5.67
C LYS A 77 1.58 -6.01 5.59
N ALA A 78 1.18 -4.75 5.46
CA ALA A 78 2.11 -3.63 5.60
C ALA A 78 2.82 -3.74 6.95
N GLU A 79 4.15 -3.63 6.94
CA GLU A 79 4.96 -3.73 8.15
C GLU A 79 4.92 -2.42 8.93
N LYS A 80 4.81 -1.31 8.20
CA LYS A 80 4.60 0.00 8.81
C LYS A 80 3.19 0.06 9.37
N GLY A 81 3.10 0.50 10.64
CA GLY A 81 1.82 0.77 11.28
C GLY A 81 1.00 1.80 10.48
N PRO A 82 -0.31 1.88 10.75
CA PRO A 82 -1.14 2.94 10.19
C PRO A 82 -0.70 4.28 10.79
N ALA A 83 0.34 4.89 10.21
CA ALA A 83 0.79 6.21 10.61
C ALA A 83 -0.29 7.27 10.24
N PRO A 84 -0.47 8.31 11.07
CA PRO A 84 -1.27 9.49 10.73
C PRO A 84 -0.72 10.26 9.53
#